data_AF-A0A7S7TFB4-F1
#
_entry.id   AF-A0A7S7TFB4-F1
#
_cell.length_a   1.000
_cell.length_b   1.000
_cell.length_c   1.000
_cell.angle_alpha   90.00
_cell.angle_beta   90.00
_cell.angle_gamma   90.00
#
_symmetry.space_group_name_H-M   'P 1'
#
loop_
_entity.id
_entity.type
_entity.pdbx_description
1 polymer ?
#
loop_
_entity_poly.entity_id
_entity_poly.type
_entity_poly.pdbx_seq_one_letter_code
_entity_poly.pdbx_strand_id
1 'polypeptide(L)'
;MNPGIEGIVGMYVKLGELDTLQRMKEHRQGLLDQCVDTANFSFDVTRSIYKSDLEVIEAGIESLYGEIAGHVDVVNEKRIAGWALYNQHPDKRVAIDIYFNGNLVGEVVADEFRNDLLKLNKGDGHHAFVFVPPSESYQPPLQIEVRAAKRKVLKAVTVEPPAAAVEPETAVEPEMDAETK
;
A
#
# COMPACT_ATOMS: atom_id res chain seq x y z
N MET A 1 -14.52 12.41 15.83
CA MET A 1 -15.27 12.24 14.57
C MET A 1 -16.37 13.29 14.50
N ASN A 2 -16.45 14.02 13.39
CA ASN A 2 -17.42 15.09 13.16
C ASN A 2 -18.58 14.54 12.30
N PRO A 3 -19.73 14.17 12.87
CA PRO A 3 -20.80 13.48 12.13
C PRO A 3 -21.40 14.31 10.99
N GLY A 4 -21.20 15.64 10.99
CA GLY A 4 -21.63 16.51 9.89
C GLY A 4 -20.81 16.31 8.62
N ILE A 5 -19.50 16.06 8.73
CA ILE A 5 -18.62 15.91 7.56
C ILE A 5 -18.90 14.58 6.84
N GLU A 6 -19.19 13.52 7.60
CA GLU A 6 -19.51 12.20 7.07
C GLU A 6 -20.76 12.22 6.19
N GLY A 7 -21.80 12.96 6.60
CA GLY A 7 -23.02 13.12 5.82
C GLY A 7 -22.80 13.86 4.48
N ILE A 8 -22.02 14.95 4.52
CA ILE A 8 -21.69 15.75 3.32
C ILE A 8 -20.84 14.94 2.35
N VAL A 9 -19.78 14.30 2.85
CA VAL A 9 -18.91 13.45 2.03
C VAL A 9 -19.70 12.28 1.45
N GLY A 10 -20.53 11.61 2.25
CA GLY A 10 -21.38 10.53 1.79
C GLY A 10 -22.37 10.95 0.69
N MET A 11 -22.88 12.17 0.74
CA MET A 11 -23.71 12.74 -0.33
C MET A 11 -22.91 12.92 -1.63
N TYR A 12 -21.73 13.54 -1.57
CA TYR A 12 -20.90 13.75 -2.76
C TYR A 12 -20.39 12.45 -3.37
N VAL A 13 -20.08 11.44 -2.54
CA VAL A 13 -19.76 10.09 -3.01
C VAL A 13 -20.94 9.48 -3.77
N LYS A 14 -22.17 9.61 -3.27
CA LYS A 14 -23.36 9.11 -3.98
C LYS A 14 -23.63 9.84 -5.30
N LEU A 15 -23.28 11.12 -5.37
CA LEU A 15 -23.43 11.94 -6.56
C LEU A 15 -22.27 11.80 -7.55
N GLY A 16 -21.17 11.13 -7.18
CA GLY A 16 -19.98 11.01 -8.03
C GLY A 16 -19.18 12.32 -8.15
N GLU A 17 -19.37 13.28 -7.23
CA GLU A 17 -18.74 14.61 -7.31
C GLU A 17 -17.30 14.59 -6.76
N LEU A 18 -16.39 13.97 -7.51
CA LEU A 18 -14.98 13.86 -7.16
C LEU A 18 -14.28 15.22 -7.06
N ASP A 19 -14.52 16.13 -8.00
CA ASP A 19 -13.93 17.48 -7.99
C ASP A 19 -14.32 18.26 -6.73
N THR A 20 -15.57 18.13 -6.29
CA THR A 20 -16.07 18.79 -5.08
C THR A 20 -15.35 18.25 -3.83
N LEU A 21 -15.17 16.93 -3.75
CA LEU A 21 -14.42 16.33 -2.64
C LEU A 21 -12.94 16.72 -2.67
N GLN A 22 -12.31 16.80 -3.85
CA GLN A 22 -10.93 17.28 -3.98
C GLN A 22 -10.79 18.73 -3.50
N ARG A 23 -11.71 19.62 -3.89
CA ARG A 23 -11.75 21.00 -3.38
C ARG A 23 -11.95 21.07 -1.87
N MET A 24 -12.80 20.20 -1.32
CA MET A 24 -12.99 20.09 0.13
C MET A 24 -11.70 19.66 0.84
N LYS A 25 -10.97 18.69 0.27
CA LYS A 25 -9.67 18.23 0.79
C LYS A 25 -8.67 19.38 0.80
N GLU A 26 -8.49 20.07 -0.33
CA GLU A 26 -7.56 21.19 -0.46
C GLU A 26 -7.89 22.32 0.53
N HIS A 27 -9.17 22.66 0.66
CA HIS A 27 -9.61 23.67 1.62
C HIS A 27 -9.30 23.28 3.06
N ARG A 28 -9.60 22.03 3.46
CA ARG A 28 -9.33 21.55 4.82
C ARG A 28 -7.85 21.44 5.14
N GLN A 29 -7.05 21.02 4.17
CA GLN A 29 -5.59 21.01 4.27
C GLN A 29 -5.07 22.45 4.49
N GLY A 30 -5.55 23.41 3.71
CA GLY A 30 -5.16 24.82 3.87
C GLY A 30 -5.53 25.40 5.25
N LEU A 31 -6.66 25.01 5.84
CA LEU A 31 -7.01 25.40 7.21
C LEU A 31 -6.10 24.76 8.26
N LEU A 32 -5.72 23.49 8.05
CA LEU A 32 -4.79 22.77 8.92
C LEU A 32 -3.40 23.40 8.91
N ASP A 33 -2.89 23.77 7.73
CA ASP A 33 -1.60 24.46 7.57
C ASP A 33 -1.57 25.84 8.24
N GLN A 34 -2.73 26.49 8.41
CA GLN A 34 -2.86 27.76 9.12
C GLN A 34 -2.93 27.61 10.65
N CYS A 35 -3.07 26.39 11.18
CA CYS A 35 -3.10 26.13 12.63
C CYS A 35 -1.69 26.18 13.25
N VAL A 36 -1.13 27.39 13.36
CA VAL A 36 0.16 27.66 14.00
C VAL A 36 -0.04 27.94 15.48
N ASP A 37 0.61 27.15 16.33
CA ASP A 37 0.59 27.40 17.78
C ASP A 37 1.33 28.70 18.09
N THR A 38 0.75 29.50 18.99
CA THR A 38 1.41 30.69 19.53
C THR A 38 1.85 30.39 20.95
N ALA A 39 2.81 31.15 21.49
CA ALA A 39 3.33 30.98 22.85
C ALA A 39 2.24 30.85 23.95
N ASN A 40 1.03 31.38 23.71
CA ASN A 40 -0.07 31.39 24.67
C ASN A 40 -1.33 30.63 24.19
N PHE A 41 -1.35 30.03 23.00
CA PHE A 41 -2.55 29.38 22.46
C PHE A 41 -2.17 28.16 21.62
N SER A 42 -2.63 26.98 22.06
CA SER A 42 -2.51 25.73 21.30
C SER A 42 -3.77 25.49 20.49
N PHE A 43 -3.58 25.11 19.23
CA PHE A 43 -4.65 24.71 18.32
C PHE A 43 -4.84 23.19 18.27
N ASP A 44 -4.38 22.43 19.28
CA ASP A 44 -4.41 20.96 19.26
C ASP A 44 -5.80 20.37 18.95
N VAL A 45 -6.85 20.92 19.56
CA VAL A 45 -8.24 20.46 19.32
C VAL A 45 -8.66 20.75 17.87
N THR A 46 -8.41 21.96 17.38
CA THR A 46 -8.76 22.37 16.00
C THR A 46 -7.98 21.56 14.98
N ARG A 47 -6.68 21.35 15.20
CA ARG A 47 -5.80 20.52 14.38
C ARG A 47 -6.31 19.08 14.32
N SER A 48 -6.72 18.52 15.46
CA SER A 48 -7.29 17.18 15.56
C SER A 48 -8.59 17.07 14.77
N ILE A 49 -9.50 18.05 14.87
CA ILE A 49 -10.75 18.07 14.11
C ILE A 49 -10.47 18.10 12.60
N TYR A 50 -9.57 18.98 12.14
CA TYR A 50 -9.26 19.09 10.71
C TYR A 50 -8.56 17.84 10.16
N LYS A 51 -7.71 17.18 10.95
CA LYS A 51 -7.15 15.87 10.59
C LYS A 51 -8.25 14.83 10.41
N SER A 52 -9.16 14.71 11.37
CA SER A 52 -10.29 13.79 11.26
C SER A 52 -11.21 14.11 10.07
N ASP A 53 -11.47 15.40 9.80
CA ASP A 53 -12.27 15.80 8.64
C ASP A 53 -11.56 15.41 7.32
N LEU A 54 -10.23 15.60 7.23
CA LEU A 54 -9.42 15.19 6.09
C LEU A 54 -9.48 13.67 5.86
N GLU A 55 -9.33 12.87 6.91
CA GLU A 55 -9.41 11.40 6.82
C GLU A 55 -10.76 10.96 6.21
N VAL A 56 -11.87 11.58 6.64
CA VAL A 56 -13.20 11.27 6.09
C VAL A 56 -13.31 11.68 4.62
N ILE A 57 -12.80 12.87 4.27
CA ILE A 57 -12.84 13.36 2.87
C ILE A 57 -12.00 12.46 1.97
N GLU A 58 -10.78 12.13 2.39
CA GLU A 58 -9.87 11.25 1.64
C GLU A 58 -10.49 9.87 1.41
N ALA A 59 -11.09 9.27 2.44
CA ALA A 59 -11.81 8.00 2.29
C ALA A 59 -12.98 8.10 1.28
N GLY A 60 -13.68 9.23 1.25
CA GLY A 60 -14.74 9.51 0.27
C GLY A 60 -14.20 9.58 -1.16
N ILE A 61 -13.12 10.34 -1.37
CA ILE A 61 -12.43 10.46 -2.67
C ILE A 61 -11.94 9.08 -3.12
N GLU A 62 -11.29 8.32 -2.24
CA GLU A 62 -10.79 6.98 -2.54
C GLU A 62 -11.92 6.01 -2.93
N SER A 63 -13.10 6.16 -2.32
CA SER A 63 -14.26 5.36 -2.72
C SER A 63 -14.78 5.71 -4.11
N LEU A 64 -14.56 6.94 -4.59
CA LEU A 64 -14.95 7.38 -5.94
C LEU A 64 -13.94 7.00 -7.01
N TYR A 65 -12.66 6.79 -6.67
CA TYR A 65 -11.67 6.34 -7.66
C TYR A 65 -11.94 4.92 -8.20
N GLY A 66 -12.90 4.21 -7.60
CA GLY A 66 -13.45 2.97 -8.11
C GLY A 66 -12.68 1.73 -7.69
N GLU A 67 -12.78 0.68 -8.50
CA GLU A 67 -12.07 -0.57 -8.24
C GLU A 67 -10.59 -0.47 -8.60
N ILE A 68 -9.75 -0.90 -7.67
CA ILE A 68 -8.31 -1.01 -7.88
C ILE A 68 -8.00 -2.36 -8.50
N ALA A 69 -7.37 -2.38 -9.66
CA ALA A 69 -6.76 -3.58 -10.23
C ALA A 69 -5.26 -3.55 -9.91
N GLY A 70 -4.70 -4.68 -9.50
CA GLY A 70 -3.27 -4.76 -9.21
C GLY A 70 -2.78 -6.19 -9.11
N HIS A 71 -1.48 -6.35 -9.23
CA HIS A 71 -0.79 -7.62 -9.10
C HIS A 71 0.57 -7.40 -8.44
N VAL A 72 0.94 -8.30 -7.54
CA VAL A 72 2.26 -8.29 -6.91
C VAL A 72 3.10 -9.37 -7.56
N ASP A 73 4.17 -8.95 -8.24
CA ASP A 73 5.04 -9.83 -9.02
C ASP A 73 6.09 -10.51 -8.12
N VAL A 74 6.64 -9.75 -7.17
CA VAL A 74 7.73 -10.21 -6.30
C VAL A 74 7.50 -9.71 -4.88
N VAL A 75 7.66 -10.61 -3.90
CA VAL A 75 7.68 -10.28 -2.46
C VAL A 75 8.86 -11.04 -1.84
N ASN A 76 9.91 -10.31 -1.44
CA ASN A 76 11.05 -10.86 -0.70
C ASN A 76 11.77 -9.77 0.11
N GLU A 77 12.80 -10.15 0.86
CA GLU A 77 13.63 -9.25 1.68
C GLU A 77 14.36 -8.17 0.88
N LYS A 78 14.54 -8.36 -0.43
CA LYS A 78 15.29 -7.42 -1.29
C LYS A 78 14.39 -6.37 -1.91
N ARG A 79 13.19 -6.78 -2.35
CA ARG A 79 12.20 -5.90 -2.95
C ARG A 79 10.80 -6.51 -2.94
N ILE A 80 9.83 -5.61 -2.89
CA ILE A 80 8.42 -5.87 -3.12
C ILE A 80 8.04 -5.07 -4.36
N ALA A 81 7.63 -5.74 -5.42
CA ALA A 81 7.36 -5.10 -6.71
C ALA A 81 6.07 -5.63 -7.33
N GLY A 82 5.38 -4.76 -8.05
CA GLY A 82 4.13 -5.10 -8.72
C GLY A 82 3.59 -3.91 -9.50
N TRP A 83 2.30 -3.95 -9.77
CA TRP A 83 1.56 -2.84 -10.37
C TRP A 83 0.18 -2.69 -9.75
N ALA A 84 -0.34 -1.46 -9.75
CA ALA A 84 -1.70 -1.16 -9.33
C ALA A 84 -2.24 0.07 -10.04
N LEU A 85 -3.51 0.03 -10.42
CA LEU A 85 -4.20 1.12 -11.11
C LEU A 85 -5.68 1.21 -10.71
N TYR A 86 -6.26 2.39 -10.81
CA TYR A 86 -7.69 2.60 -10.68
C TYR A 86 -8.39 2.37 -12.02
N ASN A 87 -9.30 1.41 -12.11
CA ASN A 87 -9.96 1.08 -13.38
C ASN A 87 -10.80 2.24 -13.95
N GLN A 88 -11.36 3.08 -13.07
CA GLN A 88 -12.19 4.22 -13.48
C GLN A 88 -11.36 5.49 -13.72
N HIS A 89 -10.14 5.55 -13.19
CA HIS A 89 -9.25 6.71 -13.27
C HIS A 89 -7.80 6.29 -13.53
N PRO A 90 -7.47 5.84 -14.75
CA PRO A 90 -6.12 5.43 -15.09
C PRO A 90 -5.10 6.57 -14.99
N ASP A 91 -5.52 7.84 -15.02
CA ASP A 91 -4.62 8.98 -14.81
C ASP A 91 -4.17 9.14 -13.34
N LYS A 92 -4.80 8.42 -12.41
CA LYS A 92 -4.49 8.50 -10.97
C LYS A 92 -3.51 7.41 -10.57
N ARG A 93 -2.49 7.80 -9.83
CA ARG A 93 -1.53 6.88 -9.22
C ARG A 93 -2.09 6.29 -7.95
N VAL A 94 -1.89 4.99 -7.77
CA VAL A 94 -2.34 4.25 -6.61
C VAL A 94 -1.22 4.23 -5.57
N ALA A 95 -1.49 4.66 -4.35
CA ALA A 95 -0.58 4.45 -3.24
C ALA A 95 -0.61 2.98 -2.80
N ILE A 96 0.55 2.40 -2.54
CA ILE A 96 0.72 1.02 -2.08
C ILE A 96 1.31 1.06 -0.69
N ASP A 97 0.59 0.46 0.24
CA ASP A 97 0.93 0.38 1.65
C ASP A 97 1.45 -1.03 1.96
N ILE A 98 2.59 -1.10 2.63
CA ILE A 98 3.25 -2.36 2.93
C ILE A 98 3.26 -2.54 4.44
N TYR A 99 2.56 -3.58 4.90
CA TYR A 99 2.41 -3.90 6.31
C TYR A 99 3.18 -5.16 6.65
N PHE A 100 3.96 -5.11 7.74
CA PHE A 100 4.64 -6.27 8.32
C PHE A 100 4.03 -6.58 9.70
N ASN A 101 3.49 -7.77 9.88
CA ASN A 101 2.76 -8.20 11.08
C ASN A 101 1.68 -7.18 11.51
N GLY A 102 1.02 -6.54 10.53
CA GLY A 102 0.00 -5.51 10.75
C GLY A 102 0.55 -4.08 10.96
N ASN A 103 1.86 -3.89 11.04
CA ASN A 103 2.47 -2.57 11.18
C ASN A 103 2.83 -1.99 9.80
N LEU A 104 2.45 -0.73 9.53
CA LEU A 104 2.84 -0.05 8.29
C LEU A 104 4.36 0.19 8.28
N VAL A 105 5.06 -0.44 7.34
CA VAL A 105 6.52 -0.31 7.17
C VAL A 105 6.87 0.74 6.13
N GLY A 106 6.01 0.91 5.12
CA GLY A 106 6.22 1.93 4.10
C GLY A 106 5.03 2.13 3.20
N GLU A 107 5.04 3.27 2.52
CA GLU A 107 4.08 3.66 1.50
C GLU A 107 4.87 3.99 0.23
N VAL A 108 4.46 3.45 -0.91
CA VAL A 108 5.07 3.71 -2.23
C VAL A 108 4.00 4.02 -3.26
N VAL A 109 4.22 5.02 -4.10
CA VAL A 109 3.28 5.36 -5.17
C VAL A 109 3.57 4.53 -6.41
N ALA A 110 2.54 3.93 -7.00
CA ALA A 110 2.62 3.20 -8.25
C ALA A 110 2.68 4.16 -9.45
N ASP A 111 3.85 4.79 -9.66
CA ASP A 111 4.13 5.76 -10.74
C ASP A 111 5.23 5.29 -11.71
N GLU A 112 5.86 4.14 -11.44
CA GLU A 112 6.94 3.64 -12.29
C GLU A 112 6.44 3.20 -13.66
N PHE A 113 7.19 3.58 -14.70
CA PHE A 113 6.87 3.23 -16.08
C PHE A 113 7.28 1.79 -16.42
N ARG A 114 6.33 1.01 -16.94
CA ARG A 114 6.56 -0.32 -17.51
C ARG A 114 5.92 -0.42 -18.89
N ASN A 115 6.76 -0.63 -19.91
CA ASN A 115 6.32 -0.76 -21.31
C ASN A 115 5.36 -1.96 -21.51
N ASP A 116 5.51 -3.01 -20.72
CA ASP A 116 4.59 -4.15 -20.70
C ASP A 116 3.18 -3.77 -20.20
N LEU A 117 3.05 -2.86 -19.23
CA LEU A 117 1.74 -2.35 -18.79
C LEU A 117 1.07 -1.53 -19.90
N LEU A 118 1.84 -0.69 -20.58
CA LEU A 118 1.36 0.09 -21.74
C LEU A 118 0.84 -0.84 -22.85
N LYS A 119 1.59 -1.90 -23.18
CA LYS A 119 1.18 -2.89 -24.20
C LYS A 119 -0.06 -3.69 -23.82
N LEU A 120 -0.28 -3.89 -22.52
CA LEU A 120 -1.47 -4.58 -21.98
C LEU A 120 -2.68 -3.65 -21.83
N ASN A 121 -2.61 -2.41 -22.35
CA ASN A 121 -3.63 -1.37 -22.17
C ASN A 121 -3.97 -1.11 -20.69
N LYS A 122 -2.97 -1.21 -19.81
CA LYS A 122 -3.08 -0.88 -18.38
C LYS A 122 -2.69 0.59 -18.20
N GLY A 123 -3.65 1.49 -18.47
CA GLY A 123 -3.46 2.93 -18.33
C GLY A 123 -2.39 3.51 -19.25
N ASP A 124 -1.57 4.42 -18.72
CA ASP A 124 -0.47 5.10 -19.43
C ASP A 124 0.90 4.40 -19.26
N GLY A 125 0.90 3.19 -18.69
CA GLY A 125 2.10 2.42 -18.37
C GLY A 125 2.83 2.85 -17.10
N HIS A 126 2.43 3.95 -16.43
CA HIS A 126 3.03 4.48 -15.20
C HIS A 126 2.24 4.01 -13.97
N HIS A 127 2.22 2.69 -13.77
CA HIS A 127 1.42 2.03 -12.75
C HIS A 127 2.19 0.96 -11.99
N ALA A 128 3.50 0.87 -12.22
CA ALA A 128 4.35 -0.06 -11.49
C ALA A 128 4.78 0.56 -10.16
N PHE A 129 5.08 -0.28 -9.18
CA PHE A 129 5.68 0.13 -7.91
C PHE A 129 6.82 -0.81 -7.55
N VAL A 130 7.83 -0.25 -6.89
CA VAL A 130 8.96 -1.00 -6.33
C VAL A 130 9.27 -0.42 -4.96
N PHE A 131 9.23 -1.27 -3.95
CA PHE A 131 9.61 -0.95 -2.59
C PHE A 131 10.76 -1.84 -2.14
N VAL A 132 11.77 -1.25 -1.52
CA VAL A 132 12.88 -1.97 -0.91
C VAL A 132 12.64 -1.95 0.60
N PRO A 133 12.26 -3.09 1.22
CA PRO A 133 12.01 -3.11 2.64
C PRO A 133 13.32 -2.89 3.42
N PRO A 134 13.30 -2.12 4.51
CA PRO A 134 14.46 -1.98 5.37
C PRO A 134 14.78 -3.32 6.02
N SER A 135 16.06 -3.73 5.95
CA SER A 135 16.51 -5.04 6.44
C SER A 135 16.18 -5.26 7.92
N GLU A 136 16.11 -4.20 8.72
CA GLU A 136 15.78 -4.25 10.14
C GLU A 136 14.35 -4.73 10.42
N SER A 137 13.41 -4.46 9.51
CA SER A 137 11.99 -4.84 9.68
C SER A 137 11.67 -6.24 9.15
N TYR A 138 12.56 -6.82 8.34
CA TYR A 138 12.35 -8.14 7.73
C TYR A 138 12.85 -9.26 8.66
N GLN A 139 12.06 -9.59 9.68
CA GLN A 139 12.40 -10.63 10.67
C GLN A 139 11.35 -11.75 10.69
N PRO A 140 11.66 -12.95 10.15
CA PRO A 140 10.77 -14.09 10.23
C PRO A 140 10.57 -14.62 11.67
N PRO A 141 9.38 -15.14 12.05
CA PRO A 141 8.17 -15.21 11.24
C PRO A 141 7.55 -13.83 10.99
N LEU A 142 7.25 -13.55 9.73
CA LEU A 142 6.77 -12.24 9.27
C LEU A 142 5.59 -12.39 8.33
N GLN A 143 4.47 -11.74 8.62
CA GLN A 143 3.36 -11.59 7.69
C GLN A 143 3.51 -10.29 6.91
N ILE A 144 3.73 -10.40 5.61
CA ILE A 144 3.82 -9.28 4.69
C ILE A 144 2.47 -9.11 4.02
N GLU A 145 1.89 -7.92 4.11
CA GLU A 145 0.64 -7.58 3.46
C GLU A 145 0.82 -6.32 2.62
N VAL A 146 0.58 -6.46 1.33
CA VAL A 146 0.64 -5.38 0.35
C VAL A 146 -0.80 -4.93 0.10
N ARG A 147 -1.13 -3.71 0.51
CA ARG A 147 -2.43 -3.07 0.26
C ARG A 147 -2.28 -1.96 -0.76
N ALA A 148 -3.35 -1.71 -1.49
CA ALA A 148 -3.51 -0.56 -2.36
C ALA A 148 -4.53 0.40 -1.75
N ALA A 149 -4.13 1.67 -1.67
CA ALA A 149 -4.89 2.79 -1.11
C ALA A 149 -5.52 2.46 0.25
N LYS A 150 -4.75 1.82 1.14
CA LYS A 150 -5.14 1.39 2.51
C LYS A 150 -6.38 0.49 2.60
N ARG A 151 -7.01 0.13 1.48
CA ARG A 151 -8.34 -0.49 1.42
C ARG A 151 -8.32 -1.88 0.79
N LYS A 152 -7.59 -2.06 -0.32
CA LYS A 152 -7.59 -3.35 -1.05
C LYS A 152 -6.30 -4.11 -0.82
N VAL A 153 -6.38 -5.29 -0.19
CA VAL A 153 -5.23 -6.20 -0.10
C VAL A 153 -4.95 -6.78 -1.49
N LEU A 154 -3.76 -6.51 -2.02
CA LEU A 154 -3.29 -7.08 -3.29
C LEU A 154 -2.65 -8.46 -3.09
N LYS A 155 -1.87 -8.61 -2.01
CA LYS A 155 -1.18 -9.86 -1.66
C LYS A 155 -0.87 -9.90 -0.18
N ALA A 156 -1.08 -11.07 0.44
CA ALA A 156 -0.59 -11.38 1.78
C ALA A 156 0.32 -12.62 1.70
N VAL A 157 1.49 -12.57 2.33
CA VAL A 157 2.50 -13.63 2.33
C VAL A 157 3.03 -13.80 3.75
N THR A 158 3.03 -15.03 4.25
CA THR A 158 3.70 -15.36 5.51
C THR A 158 5.07 -15.92 5.20
N VAL A 159 6.12 -15.25 5.68
CA VAL A 159 7.51 -15.68 5.62
C VAL A 159 7.83 -16.37 6.92
N GLU A 160 8.00 -17.69 6.86
CA GLU A 160 8.47 -18.48 8.00
C GLU A 160 9.98 -18.33 8.16
N PRO A 161 10.52 -18.45 9.39
CA PRO A 161 11.96 -18.47 9.58
C PRO A 161 12.59 -19.59 8.74
N PRO A 162 13.76 -19.34 8.12
CA PRO A 162 14.48 -20.41 7.46
C PRO A 162 14.72 -21.47 8.53
N ALA A 163 14.01 -22.60 8.43
CA ALA A 163 14.27 -23.78 9.23
C ALA A 163 15.78 -24.05 9.10
N ALA A 164 16.45 -24.18 10.24
CA ALA A 164 17.88 -24.39 10.34
C ALA A 164 18.40 -25.30 9.22
N ALA A 165 19.55 -24.93 8.66
CA ALA A 165 20.35 -25.71 7.73
C ALA A 165 20.13 -27.22 7.89
N VAL A 166 19.40 -27.84 6.96
CA VAL A 166 19.63 -29.25 6.65
C VAL A 166 20.80 -29.22 5.68
N GLU A 167 22.00 -29.32 6.24
CA GLU A 167 23.24 -29.50 5.49
C GLU A 167 23.05 -30.67 4.51
N PRO A 168 23.44 -30.53 3.23
CA PRO A 168 23.53 -31.68 2.36
C PRO A 168 24.74 -32.52 2.80
N GLU A 169 24.54 -33.49 3.68
CA GLU A 169 25.55 -34.51 3.97
C GLU A 169 25.67 -35.43 2.74
N THR A 170 26.52 -34.97 1.82
CA THR A 170 27.41 -35.73 0.95
C THR A 170 27.00 -37.15 0.58
N ALA A 171 26.74 -37.31 -0.72
CA ALA A 171 26.91 -38.58 -1.42
C ALA A 171 28.25 -39.24 -1.05
N VAL A 172 28.19 -40.47 -0.56
CA VAL A 172 29.26 -41.45 -0.69
C VAL A 172 28.60 -42.74 -1.17
N GLU A 173 28.54 -42.91 -2.49
CA GLU A 173 28.64 -44.27 -3.04
C GLU A 173 30.05 -44.79 -2.69
N PRO A 174 30.15 -46.09 -2.39
CA PRO A 174 31.01 -46.87 -3.26
C PRO A 174 30.35 -48.18 -3.72
N GLU A 175 30.70 -48.50 -4.97
CA GLU A 175 30.51 -49.74 -5.68
C GLU A 175 31.00 -50.99 -4.93
N MET A 176 30.38 -52.13 -5.31
CA MET A 176 30.97 -53.47 -5.48
C MET A 176 31.62 -54.18 -4.28
N ASP A 177 31.08 -55.37 -3.92
CA ASP A 177 31.80 -56.63 -4.15
C ASP A 177 30.89 -57.88 -4.00
N ALA A 178 30.98 -58.75 -5.01
CA ALA A 178 30.99 -60.24 -5.03
C ALA A 178 30.25 -61.03 -3.90
N GLU A 179 29.25 -61.87 -4.21
CA GLU A 179 29.36 -63.27 -4.69
C GLU A 179 29.38 -64.36 -3.57
N THR A 180 28.46 -65.34 -3.70
CA THR A 180 28.43 -66.74 -3.16
C THR A 180 28.29 -67.02 -1.65
N LYS A 181 27.17 -67.63 -1.24
CA LYS A 181 27.01 -69.10 -1.05
C LYS A 181 25.62 -69.48 -0.53
#